data_AF-A0A226NHW3-F1
#
_entry.id   AF-A0A226NHW3-F1
#
_cell.length_a   1.000
_cell.length_b   1.000
_cell.length_c   1.000
_cell.angle_alpha   90.00
_cell.angle_beta   90.00
_cell.angle_gamma   90.00
#
_symmetry.space_group_name_H-M   'P 1'
#
loop_
_entity.id
_entity.type
_entity.pdbx_description
1 polymer ?
#
loop_
_entity_poly.entity_id
_entity_poly.type
_entity_poly.pdbx_seq_one_letter_code
_entity_poly.pdbx_strand_id
1 'polypeptide(L)' 'MRKKAAAGGGGGGGDVLREHWLVRDMFSFENVGFTRDVGNVKFLVCADCEAGPIGWHCLDDKDSFYVALERVAHE' A
#
# COMPACT_ATOMS: atom_id res chain seq x y z
N MET A 1 24.70 -0.51 15.93
CA MET A 1 24.44 -1.74 15.14
C MET A 1 22.93 -1.82 14.82
N ARG A 2 22.49 -1.38 13.62
CA ARG A 2 21.09 -1.56 13.20
C ARG A 2 21.01 -2.77 12.28
N LYS A 3 20.41 -3.82 12.81
CA LYS A 3 20.13 -5.11 12.17
C LYS A 3 19.16 -4.86 11.01
N LYS A 4 19.65 -5.01 9.77
CA LYS A 4 18.82 -5.07 8.57
C LYS A 4 18.06 -6.40 8.63
N ALA A 5 16.74 -6.34 8.72
CA ALA A 5 15.90 -7.51 8.51
C ALA A 5 15.98 -7.88 7.02
N ALA A 6 16.38 -9.12 6.75
CA ALA A 6 16.40 -9.67 5.40
C ALA A 6 14.96 -9.86 4.92
N ALA A 7 14.64 -9.29 3.76
CA ALA A 7 13.39 -9.57 3.06
C ALA A 7 13.43 -11.02 2.57
N GLY A 8 12.52 -11.85 3.07
CA GLY A 8 12.31 -13.21 2.60
C GLY A 8 11.83 -13.19 1.16
N GLY A 9 12.50 -13.95 0.29
CA GLY A 9 12.27 -13.96 -1.15
C GLY A 9 11.02 -14.72 -1.57
N GLY A 10 10.24 -14.06 -2.42
CA GLY A 10 9.39 -14.65 -3.46
C GLY A 10 9.63 -13.84 -4.73
N GLY A 11 9.87 -14.50 -5.87
CA GLY A 11 10.42 -13.90 -7.10
C GLY A 11 9.50 -12.95 -7.88
N GLY A 12 8.99 -11.90 -7.24
CA GLY A 12 8.34 -10.76 -7.86
C GLY A 12 9.07 -9.49 -7.43
N GLY A 13 9.53 -8.68 -8.39
CA GLY A 13 10.21 -7.42 -8.09
C GLY A 13 9.29 -6.49 -7.28
N GLY A 14 9.81 -5.91 -6.21
CA GLY A 14 9.09 -4.97 -5.34
C GLY A 14 10.04 -4.27 -4.37
N ASP A 15 9.57 -3.17 -3.81
CA ASP A 15 10.38 -2.28 -2.95
C ASP A 15 9.91 -2.34 -1.49
N VAL A 16 10.85 -2.09 -0.56
CA VAL A 16 10.53 -1.89 0.85
C VAL A 16 10.45 -0.39 1.12
N LEU A 17 9.24 0.16 1.05
CA LEU A 17 8.96 1.57 1.34
C LEU A 17 8.71 1.77 2.84
N ARG A 18 9.05 2.94 3.36
CA ARG A 18 8.94 3.25 4.80
C ARG A 18 8.13 4.49 5.13
N GLU A 19 7.90 5.33 4.13
CA GLU A 19 7.16 6.58 4.29
C GLU A 19 5.78 6.43 3.67
N HIS A 20 4.75 6.58 4.51
CA HIS A 20 3.35 6.40 4.11
C HIS A 20 2.45 7.45 4.75
N TRP A 21 1.43 7.87 4.02
CA TRP A 21 0.25 8.48 4.61
C TRP A 21 -0.62 7.38 5.20
N LEU A 22 -0.99 7.53 6.48
CA LEU A 22 -1.97 6.68 7.13
C LEU A 22 -3.36 7.30 7.00
N VAL A 23 -4.26 6.59 6.35
CA VAL A 23 -5.68 6.93 6.26
C VAL A 23 -6.46 5.97 7.14
N ARG A 24 -7.37 6.49 7.97
CA ARG A 24 -8.08 5.71 8.99
C ARG A 24 -9.40 5.10 8.53
N ASP A 25 -9.97 5.62 7.47
CA ASP A 25 -11.26 5.18 6.95
C ASP A 25 -11.21 5.18 5.42
N MET A 26 -11.72 4.10 4.81
CA MET A 26 -11.74 3.96 3.37
C MET A 26 -12.58 5.04 2.69
N PHE A 27 -13.60 5.57 3.38
CA PHE A 27 -14.45 6.64 2.86
C PHE A 27 -13.79 8.02 2.91
N SER A 28 -12.59 8.14 3.49
CA SER A 28 -11.80 9.37 3.46
C SER A 28 -11.01 9.56 2.16
N PHE A 29 -10.92 8.52 1.32
CA PHE A 29 -10.31 8.66 0.00
C PHE A 29 -11.28 9.33 -0.97
N GLU A 30 -10.81 10.33 -1.71
CA GLU A 30 -11.56 10.92 -2.82
C GLU A 30 -11.74 9.90 -3.97
N ASN A 31 -10.63 9.33 -4.45
CA ASN A 31 -10.62 8.34 -5.53
C ASN A 31 -9.54 7.28 -5.27
N VAL A 32 -9.94 6.04 -5.01
CA VAL A 32 -9.01 4.92 -4.82
C VAL A 32 -9.65 3.60 -5.27
N GLY A 33 -8.87 2.74 -5.92
CA GLY A 33 -9.25 1.37 -6.23
C GLY A 33 -8.61 0.38 -5.25
N PHE A 34 -9.28 -0.76 -5.04
CA PHE A 34 -8.74 -1.86 -4.24
C PHE A 34 -8.63 -3.12 -5.09
N THR A 35 -7.49 -3.80 -5.03
CA THR A 35 -7.33 -5.09 -5.70
C THR A 35 -8.16 -6.18 -5.01
N ARG A 36 -8.22 -7.35 -5.67
CA ARG A 36 -8.49 -8.60 -4.96
C ARG A 36 -7.42 -8.82 -3.89
N ASP A 37 -7.83 -9.51 -2.84
CA ASP A 37 -6.97 -9.92 -1.75
C ASP A 37 -5.88 -10.89 -2.24
N VAL A 38 -4.64 -10.63 -1.81
CA VAL A 38 -3.50 -11.53 -1.98
C VAL A 38 -3.06 -11.94 -0.58
N GLY A 39 -3.53 -13.12 -0.14
CA GLY A 39 -3.43 -13.50 1.26
C GLY A 39 -4.34 -12.59 2.11
N ASN A 40 -3.76 -11.82 3.02
CA ASN A 40 -4.51 -10.93 3.91
C ASN A 40 -4.32 -9.44 3.59
N VAL A 41 -3.85 -9.13 2.39
CA VAL A 41 -3.52 -7.77 1.97
C VAL A 41 -4.33 -7.40 0.74
N LYS A 42 -4.88 -6.19 0.74
CA LYS A 42 -5.38 -5.50 -0.45
C LYS A 42 -4.41 -4.40 -0.85
N PHE A 43 -4.09 -4.33 -2.13
CA PHE A 43 -3.32 -3.22 -2.65
C PHE A 43 -4.25 -2.10 -3.10
N LEU A 44 -3.81 -0.86 -2.87
CA LEU A 44 -4.48 0.33 -3.35
C LEU A 44 -3.93 0.67 -4.74
N VAL A 45 -4.80 1.06 -5.66
CA VAL A 45 -4.49 1.45 -7.03
C VAL A 45 -5.19 2.76 -7.38
N CYS A 46 -4.77 3.42 -8.45
CA CYS A 46 -5.52 4.55 -9.00
C CYS A 46 -6.91 4.08 -9.48
N ALA A 47 -7.98 4.79 -9.11
CA ALA A 47 -9.33 4.44 -9.55
C ALA A 47 -9.57 4.70 -11.05
N ASP A 48 -8.86 5.66 -11.64
CA ASP A 48 -9.08 6.07 -13.04
C ASP A 48 -8.26 5.25 -14.05
N CYS A 49 -7.00 4.97 -13.73
CA CYS A 49 -6.07 4.30 -14.66
C CYS A 49 -5.62 2.91 -14.20
N GLU A 50 -6.07 2.45 -13.03
CA GLU A 50 -5.75 1.14 -12.42
C GLU A 50 -4.24 0.89 -12.17
N ALA A 51 -3.39 1.91 -12.36
CA ALA A 51 -1.96 1.81 -12.08
C ALA A 51 -1.71 1.65 -10.56
N GLY A 52 -0.78 0.76 -10.21
CA GLY A 52 -0.38 0.54 -8.83
C GLY A 52 0.65 -0.59 -8.68
N PRO A 53 0.97 -0.98 -7.43
CA PRO A 53 0.34 -0.51 -6.19
C PRO A 53 0.81 0.89 -5.76
N ILE A 54 -0.13 1.75 -5.36
CA ILE A 54 0.13 3.06 -4.73
C ILE A 54 0.07 2.99 -3.20
N GLY A 55 -0.47 1.90 -2.67
CA GLY A 55 -0.60 1.69 -1.24
C GLY A 55 -0.99 0.25 -0.88
N TRP A 56 -1.17 -0.01 0.40
CA TRP A 56 -1.56 -1.33 0.91
C TRP A 56 -2.46 -1.21 2.15
N HIS A 57 -3.24 -2.25 2.38
CA HIS A 57 -4.13 -2.41 3.52
C HIS A 57 -4.12 -3.87 3.98
N CYS A 58 -3.91 -4.11 5.27
CA CYS A 58 -4.04 -5.44 5.87
C CYS A 58 -5.46 -5.63 6.39
N LEU A 59 -6.11 -6.74 6.04
CA LEU A 59 -7.49 -7.00 6.46
C LEU A 59 -7.64 -7.30 7.95
N ASP A 60 -6.54 -7.63 8.65
CA ASP A 60 -6.52 -7.73 10.12
C ASP A 60 -6.63 -6.36 10.79
N ASP A 61 -6.24 -5.28 10.11
CA ASP A 61 -6.21 -3.90 10.60
C ASP A 61 -7.18 -3.04 9.77
N LYS A 62 -8.46 -3.13 10.12
CA LYS A 62 -9.58 -2.64 9.31
C LYS A 62 -9.58 -1.13 9.09
N ASP A 63 -8.96 -0.36 9.98
CA ASP A 63 -8.92 1.09 9.96
C ASP A 63 -7.54 1.63 9.61
N SER A 64 -6.66 0.84 9.01
CA SER A 64 -5.34 1.31 8.60
C SER A 64 -5.08 1.05 7.12
N PHE A 65 -5.00 2.16 6.37
CA PHE A 65 -4.71 2.18 4.94
C PHE A 65 -3.45 3.02 4.72
N TYR A 66 -2.46 2.45 4.02
CA TYR A 66 -1.15 3.09 3.84
C TYR A 66 -0.94 3.46 2.39
N VAL A 67 -0.82 4.75 2.08
CA VAL A 67 -0.43 5.25 0.75
C VAL A 67 1.05 5.59 0.77
N ALA A 68 1.84 4.97 -0.10
CA ALA A 68 3.28 5.18 -0.14
C ALA A 68 3.63 6.51 -0.81
N LEU A 69 4.39 7.38 -0.14
CA LEU A 69 4.71 8.71 -0.67
C LEU A 69 5.50 8.62 -1.99
N GLU A 70 6.37 7.63 -2.15
CA GLU A 70 7.15 7.44 -3.39
C GLU A 70 6.30 7.00 -4.60
N ARG A 71 5.03 6.63 -4.39
CA ARG A 71 4.15 6.09 -5.44
C ARG A 71 3.05 7.07 -5.85
N VAL A 72 3.03 8.28 -5.29
CA VAL A 72 2.06 9.33 -5.60
C VAL A 72 2.74 10.69 -5.74
N ALA A 73 2.13 11.59 -6.52
CA ALA A 73 2.54 12.99 -6.57
C ALA A 73 1.87 13.79 -5.43
N HIS A 74 2.48 14.92 -5.06
CA HIS A 74 1.99 15.82 -4.02
C HIS A 74 1.91 17.23 -4.59
N GLU A 75 0.81 17.94 -4.32
CA GLU A 75 0.56 19.33 -4.72
C GLU A 75 0.12 20.17 -3.51
#